data_AF-R5AEA9-F1
#
_entry.id   AF-R5AEA9-F1
#
_cell.length_a   1.000
_cell.length_b   1.000
_cell.length_c   1.000
_cell.angle_alpha   90.00
_cell.angle_beta   90.00
_cell.angle_gamma   90.00
#
_symmetry.space_group_name_H-M   'P 1'
#
loop_
_entity.id
_entity.type
_entity.pdbx_description
1 polymer ?
#
loop_
_entity_poly.entity_id
_entity_poly.type
_entity_poly.pdbx_seq_one_letter_code
_entity_poly.pdbx_strand_id
1 'polypeptide(L)'
;MRGDRIPNLSLPKLSREDDELREALNFVFQYRPPRDLPPFLFLEQSFRAENIRGNDLELMALCQRTVGPGNFGVKPHPRNGENLPQSLGLTRKLDLSVPWELFLLNQRESIPTVVTVCSNGALSGRLCLGLDLPTVMLYKLYTGKVLWKEDPVLLRYLETFRRQFAGERTYVPQTPFELESVLKYLGGQYGD
;
A
#
# COMPACT_ATOMS: atom_id res chain seq x y z
N MET A 1 -0.61 -25.88 2.54
CA MET A 1 0.77 -26.20 2.14
C MET A 1 0.72 -26.92 0.81
N ARG A 2 1.73 -26.75 -0.05
CA ARG A 2 1.70 -27.14 -1.48
C ARG A 2 1.62 -28.66 -1.75
N GLY A 3 1.68 -29.49 -0.72
CA GLY A 3 1.44 -30.94 -0.79
C GLY A 3 2.56 -31.74 -1.49
N ASP A 4 3.49 -31.05 -2.15
CA ASP A 4 4.71 -31.62 -2.70
C ASP A 4 5.85 -31.63 -1.67
N ARG A 5 6.85 -32.49 -1.92
CA ARG A 5 8.06 -32.61 -1.08
C ARG A 5 9.10 -31.55 -1.42
N ILE A 6 8.73 -30.51 -2.17
CA ILE A 6 9.66 -29.48 -2.62
C ILE A 6 9.83 -28.46 -1.48
N PRO A 7 11.08 -28.19 -1.03
CA PRO A 7 11.31 -27.18 -0.01
C PRO A 7 10.94 -25.80 -0.54
N ASN A 8 10.15 -25.05 0.24
CA ASN A 8 9.89 -23.64 -0.05
C ASN A 8 11.14 -22.83 0.30
N LEU A 9 11.87 -22.38 -0.74
CA LEU A 9 12.99 -21.47 -0.59
C LEU A 9 12.49 -20.02 -0.69
N SER A 10 13.17 -19.11 0.01
CA SER A 10 12.91 -17.68 -0.13
C SER A 10 13.37 -17.19 -1.50
N LEU A 11 12.53 -16.42 -2.18
CA LEU A 11 12.96 -15.70 -3.38
C LEU A 11 14.05 -14.69 -3.00
N PRO A 12 15.14 -14.57 -3.78
CA PRO A 12 16.14 -13.54 -3.56
C PRO A 12 15.49 -12.16 -3.69
N LYS A 13 15.95 -11.22 -2.86
CA LYS A 13 15.49 -9.83 -2.90
C LYS A 13 16.19 -9.10 -4.05
N LEU A 14 15.49 -8.14 -4.64
CA LEU A 14 16.09 -7.19 -5.56
C LEU A 14 17.00 -6.25 -4.78
N SER A 15 18.24 -6.11 -5.22
CA SER A 15 19.15 -5.12 -4.68
C SER A 15 18.83 -3.75 -5.26
N ARG A 16 18.82 -2.73 -4.40
CA ARG A 16 18.70 -1.34 -4.86
C ARG A 16 20.01 -0.81 -5.44
N GLU A 17 21.11 -1.51 -5.20
CA GLU A 17 22.44 -1.23 -5.76
C GLU A 17 22.68 -1.92 -7.11
N ASP A 18 21.70 -2.68 -7.61
CA ASP A 18 21.76 -3.27 -8.96
C ASP A 18 21.33 -2.23 -10.00
N ASP A 19 22.30 -1.42 -10.42
CA ASP A 19 22.08 -0.33 -11.36
C ASP A 19 21.66 -0.83 -12.75
N GLU A 20 22.21 -1.95 -13.22
CA GLU A 20 21.88 -2.53 -14.52
C GLU A 20 20.41 -2.96 -14.58
N LEU A 21 19.94 -3.70 -13.57
CA LEU A 21 18.53 -4.08 -13.48
C LEU A 21 17.63 -2.85 -13.36
N ARG A 22 18.01 -1.88 -12.52
CA ARG A 22 17.23 -0.66 -12.31
C ARG A 22 17.09 0.14 -13.61
N GLU A 23 18.17 0.32 -14.36
CA GLU A 23 18.17 1.03 -15.65
C GLU A 23 17.35 0.29 -16.70
N ALA A 24 17.46 -1.04 -16.79
CA ALA A 24 16.65 -1.84 -17.70
C ALA A 24 15.14 -1.70 -17.40
N LEU A 25 14.75 -1.77 -16.13
CA LEU A 25 13.35 -1.58 -15.73
C LEU A 25 12.89 -0.14 -15.97
N ASN A 26 13.74 0.85 -15.68
CA ASN A 26 13.43 2.25 -15.96
C ASN A 26 13.18 2.48 -17.45
N PHE A 27 13.97 1.85 -18.32
CA PHE A 27 13.77 1.91 -19.76
C PHE A 27 12.44 1.27 -20.18
N VAL A 28 12.18 0.03 -19.76
CA VAL A 28 10.96 -0.73 -20.12
C VAL A 28 9.68 0.01 -19.68
N PHE A 29 9.68 0.55 -18.47
CA PHE A 29 8.52 1.24 -17.90
C PHE A 29 8.52 2.75 -18.16
N GLN A 30 9.50 3.26 -18.90
CA GLN A 30 9.68 4.69 -19.17
C GLN A 30 9.61 5.53 -17.89
N TYR A 31 10.32 5.08 -16.85
CA TYR A 31 10.25 5.65 -15.52
C TYR A 31 10.60 7.15 -15.54
N ARG A 32 9.75 7.94 -14.89
CA ARG A 32 10.00 9.34 -14.58
C ARG A 32 9.83 9.54 -13.08
N PRO A 33 10.79 10.20 -12.40
CA PRO A 33 10.64 10.50 -10.99
C PRO A 33 9.37 11.35 -10.74
N PRO A 34 8.52 10.98 -9.79
CA PRO A 34 7.36 11.79 -9.43
C PRO A 34 7.85 13.10 -8.77
N ARG A 35 7.26 14.23 -9.17
CA ARG A 35 7.71 15.56 -8.71
C ARG A 35 7.33 15.87 -7.26
N ASP A 36 6.16 15.44 -6.83
CA ASP A 36 5.60 15.78 -5.53
C ASP A 36 4.68 14.65 -5.05
N LEU A 37 5.24 13.73 -4.27
CA LEU A 37 4.46 12.70 -3.59
C LEU A 37 4.07 13.14 -2.18
N PRO A 38 2.80 12.98 -1.82
CA PRO A 38 2.36 13.27 -0.46
C PRO A 38 2.98 12.27 0.54
N PRO A 39 3.21 12.66 1.80
CA PRO A 39 3.75 11.76 2.84
C PRO A 39 2.90 10.51 3.12
N PHE A 40 1.61 10.54 2.81
CA PHE A 40 0.72 9.37 2.89
C PHE A 40 0.20 9.01 1.49
N LEU A 41 0.51 7.78 1.06
CA LEU A 41 0.08 7.26 -0.23
C LEU A 41 -0.84 6.06 -0.05
N PHE A 42 -2.09 6.21 -0.46
CA PHE A 42 -3.06 5.13 -0.48
C PHE A 42 -2.88 4.29 -1.75
N LEU A 43 -2.54 3.00 -1.60
CA LEU A 43 -2.49 2.05 -2.70
C LEU A 43 -3.85 1.39 -2.87
N GLU A 44 -4.52 1.76 -3.96
CA GLU A 44 -5.87 1.31 -4.26
C GLU A 44 -5.93 -0.18 -4.66
N GLN A 45 -7.09 -0.81 -4.44
CA GLN A 45 -7.40 -2.16 -4.89
C GLN A 45 -8.33 -2.15 -6.10
N SER A 46 -8.39 -3.28 -6.81
CA SER A 46 -9.25 -3.48 -7.97
C SER A 46 -10.72 -3.74 -7.65
N PHE A 47 -11.21 -3.34 -6.46
CA PHE A 47 -12.58 -3.62 -6.03
C PHE A 47 -13.62 -3.20 -7.06
N ARG A 48 -13.47 -2.00 -7.63
CA ARG A 48 -14.40 -1.48 -8.62
C ARG A 48 -14.35 -2.25 -9.94
N ALA A 49 -13.15 -2.58 -10.42
CA ALA A 49 -12.97 -3.43 -11.61
C ALA A 49 -13.56 -4.84 -11.43
N GLU A 50 -13.63 -5.33 -10.19
CA GLU A 50 -14.21 -6.63 -9.83
C GLU A 50 -15.67 -6.53 -9.36
N ASN A 51 -16.29 -5.35 -9.44
CA ASN A 51 -17.65 -5.08 -8.96
C ASN A 51 -17.87 -5.45 -7.47
N ILE A 52 -16.80 -5.37 -6.68
CA ILE A 52 -16.83 -5.57 -5.23
C ILE A 52 -17.29 -4.26 -4.58
N ARG A 53 -18.44 -4.32 -3.92
CA ARG A 53 -18.96 -3.21 -3.12
C ARG A 53 -18.32 -3.22 -1.74
N GLY A 54 -17.97 -2.04 -1.24
CA GLY A 54 -17.39 -1.84 0.09
C GLY A 54 -17.30 -0.36 0.44
N ASN A 55 -16.51 -0.05 1.47
CA ASN A 55 -16.32 1.29 2.02
C ASN A 55 -14.90 1.85 1.76
N ASP A 56 -14.23 1.44 0.68
CA ASP A 56 -12.86 1.89 0.38
C ASP A 56 -12.76 3.40 0.22
N LEU A 57 -13.74 4.03 -0.46
CA LEU A 57 -13.79 5.49 -0.61
C LEU A 57 -14.02 6.22 0.73
N GLU A 58 -14.83 5.66 1.63
CA GLU A 58 -15.07 6.23 2.96
C GLU A 58 -13.80 6.17 3.80
N LEU A 59 -13.05 5.07 3.71
CA LEU A 59 -11.75 4.91 4.35
C LEU A 59 -10.71 5.88 3.77
N MET A 60 -10.67 6.07 2.45
CA MET A 60 -9.82 7.10 1.82
C MET A 60 -10.16 8.49 2.33
N ALA A 61 -11.44 8.83 2.41
CA ALA A 61 -11.90 10.12 2.93
C ALA A 61 -11.54 10.32 4.40
N LEU A 62 -11.65 9.29 5.24
CA LEU A 62 -11.21 9.33 6.64
C LEU A 62 -9.69 9.57 6.73
N CYS A 63 -8.89 8.85 5.95
CA CYS A 63 -7.44 9.05 5.91
C CYS A 63 -7.09 10.49 5.49
N GLN A 64 -7.67 10.96 4.38
CA GLN A 64 -7.44 12.31 3.85
C GLN A 64 -7.80 13.39 4.88
N ARG A 65 -8.97 13.30 5.51
CA ARG A 65 -9.40 14.26 6.55
C ARG A 65 -8.46 14.27 7.74
N THR A 66 -7.89 13.12 8.10
CA THR A 66 -7.00 13.00 9.25
C THR A 66 -5.65 13.67 9.01
N VAL A 67 -5.00 13.35 7.88
CA VAL A 67 -3.64 13.86 7.60
C VAL A 67 -3.65 15.19 6.85
N GLY A 68 -4.80 15.59 6.31
CA GLY A 68 -4.99 16.78 5.49
C GLY A 68 -4.84 16.49 3.99
N PRO A 69 -5.58 17.21 3.11
CA PRO A 69 -5.59 16.96 1.67
C PRO A 69 -4.24 17.19 0.97
N GLY A 70 -3.37 18.04 1.54
CA GLY A 70 -2.02 18.25 1.01
C GLY A 70 -1.05 17.10 1.31
N ASN A 71 -1.36 16.29 2.34
CA ASN A 71 -0.49 15.21 2.81
C ASN A 71 -0.95 13.81 2.38
N PHE A 72 -2.05 13.72 1.62
CA PHE A 72 -2.65 12.47 1.21
C PHE A 72 -2.78 12.38 -0.31
N GLY A 73 -2.51 11.20 -0.87
CA GLY A 73 -2.80 10.91 -2.27
C GLY A 73 -3.17 9.46 -2.47
N VAL A 74 -3.85 9.17 -3.59
CA VAL A 74 -4.28 7.83 -3.96
C VAL A 74 -3.59 7.43 -5.27
N LYS A 75 -2.80 6.35 -5.22
CA LYS A 75 -2.29 5.69 -6.44
C LYS A 75 -3.37 4.73 -6.94
N PRO A 76 -3.98 4.97 -8.12
CA PRO A 76 -5.05 4.13 -8.63
C PRO A 76 -4.52 2.74 -8.99
N HIS A 77 -5.39 1.74 -8.88
CA HIS A 77 -5.09 0.40 -9.38
C HIS A 77 -5.16 0.40 -10.92
N PRO A 78 -4.20 -0.20 -11.66
CA PRO A 78 -4.16 -0.12 -13.13
C PRO A 78 -5.38 -0.70 -13.84
N ARG A 79 -6.12 -1.60 -13.17
CA ARG A 79 -7.38 -2.18 -13.68
C ARG A 79 -8.62 -1.32 -13.42
N ASN A 80 -8.54 -0.29 -12.57
CA ASN A 80 -9.66 0.62 -12.37
C ASN A 80 -9.65 1.61 -13.54
N GLY A 81 -10.62 1.47 -14.44
CA GLY A 81 -10.69 2.29 -15.67
C GLY A 81 -10.91 3.78 -15.43
N GLU A 82 -11.43 4.15 -14.26
CA GLU A 82 -11.64 5.54 -13.85
C GLU A 82 -10.96 5.84 -12.51
N ASN A 83 -10.36 7.03 -12.42
CA ASN A 83 -9.80 7.55 -11.18
C ASN A 83 -10.89 8.26 -10.35
N LEU A 84 -11.85 7.47 -9.86
CA LEU A 84 -12.95 7.96 -9.03
C LEU A 84 -12.48 8.75 -7.79
N PRO A 85 -11.42 8.34 -7.05
CA PRO A 85 -10.90 9.15 -5.96
C PRO A 85 -10.50 10.57 -6.38
N GLN A 86 -9.93 10.75 -7.58
CA GLN A 86 -9.60 12.07 -8.10
C GLN A 86 -10.85 12.88 -8.43
N SER A 87 -11.85 12.27 -9.09
CA SER A 87 -13.12 12.93 -9.41
C SER A 87 -13.90 13.39 -8.18
N LEU A 88 -13.73 12.70 -7.05
CA LEU A 88 -14.35 13.02 -5.77
C LEU A 88 -13.52 14.00 -4.91
N GLY A 89 -12.36 14.45 -5.39
CA GLY A 89 -11.46 15.33 -4.62
C GLY A 89 -10.70 14.63 -3.48
N LEU A 90 -10.70 13.30 -3.43
CA LEU A 90 -9.97 12.51 -2.41
C LEU A 90 -8.47 12.42 -2.70
N THR A 91 -8.03 12.77 -3.90
CA THR A 91 -6.62 12.86 -4.26
C THR A 91 -6.38 13.97 -5.27
N ARG A 92 -5.23 14.63 -5.15
CA ARG A 92 -4.66 15.41 -6.26
C ARG A 92 -4.19 14.47 -7.38
N LYS A 93 -3.93 15.04 -8.56
CA LYS A 93 -3.26 14.31 -9.64
C LYS A 93 -1.86 13.88 -9.18
N LEU A 94 -1.59 12.57 -9.21
CA LEU A 94 -0.27 12.03 -8.92
C LEU A 94 0.42 11.63 -10.23
N ASP A 95 1.68 12.03 -10.38
CA ASP A 95 2.53 11.63 -11.51
C ASP A 95 3.26 10.32 -11.20
N LEU A 96 2.49 9.27 -10.90
CA LEU A 96 3.02 7.95 -10.52
C LEU A 96 2.21 6.81 -11.17
N SER A 97 2.55 6.50 -12.42
CA SER A 97 1.91 5.43 -13.20
C SER A 97 2.63 4.07 -13.09
N VAL A 98 3.93 4.08 -12.78
CA VAL A 98 4.75 2.87 -12.73
C VAL A 98 4.35 1.92 -11.59
N PRO A 99 4.77 0.64 -11.64
CA PRO A 99 4.65 -0.27 -10.50
C PRO A 99 5.28 0.32 -9.24
N TRP A 100 4.68 0.03 -8.08
CA TRP A 100 5.13 0.56 -6.80
C TRP A 100 6.56 0.14 -6.47
N GLU A 101 6.91 -1.10 -6.80
CA GLU A 101 8.22 -1.70 -6.59
C GLU A 101 9.30 -0.98 -7.41
N LEU A 102 8.99 -0.56 -8.65
CA LEU A 102 9.91 0.20 -9.47
C LEU A 102 10.16 1.61 -8.91
N PHE A 103 9.10 2.24 -8.37
CA PHE A 103 9.28 3.48 -7.64
C PHE A 103 10.21 3.29 -6.43
N LEU A 104 10.02 2.23 -5.64
CA LEU A 104 10.86 1.93 -4.48
C LEU A 104 12.31 1.60 -4.84
N LEU A 105 12.55 0.97 -5.99
CA LEU A 105 13.91 0.76 -6.50
C LEU A 105 14.64 2.10 -6.68
N ASN A 106 13.96 3.10 -7.26
CA ASN A 106 14.54 4.40 -7.56
C ASN A 106 14.58 5.37 -6.35
N GLN A 107 13.53 5.40 -5.52
CA GLN A 107 13.35 6.44 -4.51
C GLN A 107 14.07 6.14 -3.20
N ARG A 108 15.17 6.84 -2.90
CA ARG A 108 16.02 6.59 -1.71
C ARG A 108 15.50 7.24 -0.44
N GLU A 109 14.97 8.45 -0.55
CA GLU A 109 14.54 9.29 0.58
C GLU A 109 13.06 9.65 0.46
N SER A 110 12.45 10.17 1.52
CA SER A 110 11.06 10.68 1.48
C SER A 110 10.04 9.67 0.92
N ILE A 111 10.23 8.38 1.20
CA ILE A 111 9.29 7.33 0.82
C ILE A 111 8.04 7.50 1.69
N PRO A 112 6.84 7.61 1.08
CA PRO A 112 5.62 7.86 1.84
C PRO A 112 5.23 6.67 2.71
N THR A 113 4.50 6.96 3.78
CA THR A 113 3.73 5.96 4.51
C THR A 113 2.69 5.36 3.58
N VAL A 114 2.70 4.03 3.47
CA VAL A 114 1.73 3.31 2.64
C VAL A 114 0.46 3.08 3.44
N VAL A 115 -0.68 3.42 2.85
CA VAL A 115 -2.00 3.09 3.39
C VAL A 115 -2.71 2.20 2.37
N THR A 116 -3.39 1.15 2.81
CA THR A 116 -4.18 0.32 1.88
C THR A 116 -5.22 -0.49 2.64
N VAL A 117 -6.29 -0.94 1.97
CA VAL A 117 -7.14 -2.00 2.51
C VAL A 117 -6.32 -3.26 2.73
N CYS A 118 -5.69 -3.79 1.69
CA CYS A 118 -4.88 -5.01 1.77
C CYS A 118 -4.02 -5.24 0.51
N SER A 119 -3.58 -4.18 -0.17
CA SER A 119 -2.79 -4.34 -1.39
C SER A 119 -1.54 -5.17 -1.16
N ASN A 120 -1.27 -6.12 -2.07
CA ASN A 120 0.03 -6.78 -2.14
C ASN A 120 1.17 -5.77 -2.35
N GLY A 121 0.89 -4.60 -2.95
CA GLY A 121 1.86 -3.51 -3.07
C GLY A 121 2.34 -2.97 -1.71
N ALA A 122 1.54 -3.09 -0.66
CA ALA A 122 1.99 -2.75 0.69
C ALA A 122 3.00 -3.76 1.25
N LEU A 123 3.00 -5.00 0.74
CA LEU A 123 3.91 -6.07 1.17
C LEU A 123 5.16 -6.13 0.28
N SER A 124 5.05 -5.70 -0.97
CA SER A 124 6.09 -5.90 -1.98
C SER A 124 7.39 -5.15 -1.69
N GLY A 125 7.34 -3.98 -1.05
CA GLY A 125 8.55 -3.32 -0.56
C GLY A 125 9.40 -4.24 0.34
N ARG A 126 8.75 -4.97 1.25
CA ARG A 126 9.43 -5.90 2.15
C ARG A 126 9.73 -7.25 1.49
N LEU A 127 8.78 -7.77 0.72
CA LEU A 127 8.89 -9.09 0.09
C LEU A 127 9.86 -9.10 -1.09
N CYS A 128 9.94 -8.03 -1.88
CA CYS A 128 10.80 -7.94 -3.06
C CYS A 128 12.10 -7.20 -2.76
N LEU A 129 12.09 -6.15 -1.92
CA LEU A 129 13.25 -5.26 -1.73
C LEU A 129 13.84 -5.30 -0.31
N GLY A 130 13.21 -6.02 0.62
CA GLY A 130 13.65 -6.07 2.02
C GLY A 130 13.45 -4.75 2.79
N LEU A 131 12.64 -3.82 2.27
CA LEU A 131 12.40 -2.53 2.90
C LEU A 131 11.35 -2.64 4.03
N ASP A 132 11.63 -2.01 5.17
CA ASP A 132 10.69 -1.88 6.28
C ASP A 132 10.05 -0.49 6.29
N LEU A 133 9.03 -0.32 5.45
CA LEU A 133 8.32 0.95 5.27
C LEU A 133 7.12 1.05 6.21
N PRO A 134 6.82 2.25 6.77
CA PRO A 134 5.56 2.48 7.48
C PRO A 134 4.36 2.08 6.62
N THR A 135 3.58 1.13 7.12
CA THR A 135 2.46 0.56 6.38
C THR A 135 1.23 0.47 7.27
N VAL A 136 0.11 1.04 6.85
CA VAL A 136 -1.18 0.97 7.53
C VAL A 136 -2.15 0.11 6.71
N MET A 137 -2.55 -1.04 7.26
CA MET A 137 -3.45 -1.97 6.60
C MET A 137 -4.87 -1.89 7.19
N LEU A 138 -5.84 -1.55 6.34
CA LEU A 138 -7.22 -1.25 6.74
C LEU A 138 -8.19 -2.43 6.58
N TYR A 139 -7.70 -3.64 6.31
CA TYR A 139 -8.55 -4.81 6.02
C TYR A 139 -9.56 -5.15 7.11
N LYS A 140 -9.29 -4.76 8.35
CA LYS A 140 -10.20 -4.92 9.49
C LYS A 140 -11.30 -3.85 9.55
N LEU A 141 -11.07 -2.67 8.98
CA LEU A 141 -12.04 -1.58 8.87
C LEU A 141 -12.86 -1.63 7.57
N TYR A 142 -12.37 -2.38 6.59
CA TYR A 142 -13.09 -2.59 5.34
C TYR A 142 -14.38 -3.38 5.59
N THR A 143 -15.47 -3.09 4.90
CA THR A 143 -16.78 -3.75 5.07
C THR A 143 -17.24 -4.54 3.85
N GLY A 144 -16.56 -4.38 2.71
CA GLY A 144 -16.90 -5.13 1.50
C GLY A 144 -16.71 -6.63 1.62
N LYS A 145 -17.41 -7.38 0.77
CA LYS A 145 -17.30 -8.85 0.63
C LYS A 145 -16.09 -9.19 -0.22
N VAL A 146 -15.11 -9.87 0.38
CA VAL A 146 -13.81 -10.13 -0.22
C VAL A 146 -13.31 -11.49 0.24
N LEU A 147 -12.59 -12.18 -0.65
CA LEU A 147 -12.15 -13.56 -0.43
C LEU A 147 -11.37 -13.74 0.88
N TRP A 148 -10.52 -12.79 1.29
CA TRP A 148 -9.75 -12.95 2.54
C TRP A 148 -10.55 -12.84 3.84
N LYS A 149 -11.81 -12.41 3.78
CA LYS A 149 -12.72 -12.48 4.93
C LYS A 149 -13.51 -13.79 4.95
N GLU A 150 -13.69 -14.40 3.79
CA GLU A 150 -14.54 -15.58 3.59
C GLU A 150 -13.72 -16.88 3.53
N ASP A 151 -12.42 -16.79 3.24
CA ASP A 151 -11.48 -17.90 3.17
C ASP A 151 -10.57 -17.95 4.42
N PRO A 152 -10.68 -18.98 5.26
CA PRO A 152 -9.84 -19.17 6.45
C PRO A 152 -8.33 -19.24 6.17
N VAL A 153 -7.92 -19.69 4.97
CA VAL A 153 -6.52 -19.75 4.55
C VAL A 153 -5.97 -18.36 4.32
N LEU A 154 -6.73 -17.50 3.65
CA LEU A 154 -6.34 -16.12 3.37
C LEU A 154 -6.39 -15.27 4.66
N LEU A 155 -7.37 -15.48 5.52
CA LEU A 155 -7.40 -14.84 6.84
C LEU A 155 -6.18 -15.24 7.68
N ARG A 156 -5.84 -16.53 7.68
CA ARG A 156 -4.61 -17.03 8.34
C ARG A 156 -3.35 -16.45 7.71
N TYR A 157 -3.31 -16.26 6.39
CA TYR A 157 -2.20 -15.60 5.72
C TYR A 157 -2.04 -14.16 6.21
N LEU A 158 -3.11 -13.37 6.22
CA LEU A 158 -3.07 -11.98 6.72
C LEU A 158 -2.69 -11.90 8.20
N GLU A 159 -3.19 -12.81 9.03
CA GLU A 159 -2.84 -12.85 10.45
C GLU A 159 -1.42 -13.36 10.69
N THR A 160 -0.93 -14.30 9.89
CA THR A 160 0.47 -14.77 9.94
C THR A 160 1.40 -13.66 9.46
N PHE A 161 1.04 -12.97 8.38
CA PHE A 161 1.75 -11.79 7.91
C PHE A 161 1.79 -10.73 8.99
N ARG A 162 0.64 -10.40 9.59
CA ARG A 162 0.59 -9.50 10.74
C ARG A 162 1.49 -9.99 11.86
N ARG A 163 1.48 -11.26 12.27
CA ARG A 163 2.35 -11.72 13.37
C ARG A 163 3.84 -11.69 13.03
N GLN A 164 4.20 -11.97 11.78
CA GLN A 164 5.60 -12.00 11.33
C GLN A 164 6.14 -10.61 11.01
N PHE A 165 5.27 -9.68 10.62
CA PHE A 165 5.64 -8.37 10.07
C PHE A 165 4.97 -7.18 10.75
N ALA A 166 4.05 -7.38 11.69
CA ALA A 166 3.74 -6.40 12.74
C ALA A 166 4.92 -6.32 13.69
N GLY A 167 6.04 -5.84 13.16
CA GLY A 167 7.04 -5.13 13.94
C GLY A 167 6.60 -3.68 14.11
N GLU A 168 7.56 -2.82 14.41
CA GLU A 168 7.35 -1.41 14.79
C GLU A 168 6.64 -0.56 13.71
N ARG A 169 6.72 -0.94 12.43
CA ARG A 169 6.30 -0.08 11.30
C ARG A 169 5.06 -0.56 10.53
N THR A 170 4.43 -1.66 10.94
CA THR A 170 3.16 -2.12 10.33
C THR A 170 2.01 -1.98 11.30
N TYR A 171 0.99 -1.22 10.90
CA TYR A 171 -0.17 -0.88 11.73
C TYR A 171 -1.45 -1.47 11.14
N VAL A 172 -2.28 -2.06 12.00
CA VAL A 172 -3.57 -2.64 11.63
C VAL A 172 -4.66 -2.15 12.58
N PRO A 173 -5.19 -0.93 12.36
CA PRO A 173 -6.22 -0.37 13.24
C PRO A 173 -7.48 -1.23 13.26
N GLN A 174 -8.07 -1.40 14.44
CA GLN A 174 -9.33 -2.10 14.68
C GLN A 174 -10.53 -1.15 14.60
N THR A 175 -10.32 0.14 14.86
CA THR A 175 -11.36 1.15 14.88
C THR A 175 -10.97 2.39 14.05
N PRO A 176 -11.95 3.19 13.60
CA PRO A 176 -11.68 4.49 12.99
C PRO A 176 -10.82 5.40 13.89
N PHE A 177 -11.07 5.39 15.21
CA PHE A 177 -10.30 6.16 16.19
C PHE A 177 -8.82 5.72 16.25
N GLU A 178 -8.57 4.41 16.23
CA GLU A 178 -7.20 3.89 16.15
C GLU A 178 -6.52 4.28 14.83
N LEU A 179 -7.24 4.24 13.72
CA LEU A 179 -6.71 4.68 12.42
C LEU A 179 -6.29 6.15 12.49
N GLU A 180 -7.16 7.02 13.01
CA GLU A 180 -6.85 8.44 13.15
C GLU A 180 -5.61 8.67 14.01
N SER A 181 -5.52 7.97 15.15
CA SER A 181 -4.40 8.07 16.08
C SER A 181 -3.08 7.61 15.45
N VAL A 182 -3.10 6.49 14.72
CA VAL A 182 -1.93 5.98 13.98
C VAL A 182 -1.47 6.97 12.91
N LEU A 183 -2.40 7.52 12.12
CA LEU A 183 -2.07 8.47 11.07
C LEU A 183 -1.49 9.77 11.63
N LYS A 184 -2.04 10.29 12.75
CA LYS A 184 -1.50 11.46 13.45
C LYS A 184 -0.10 11.20 14.00
N TYR A 185 0.12 10.03 14.61
CA TYR A 185 1.43 9.62 15.10
C TYR A 185 2.47 9.57 13.97
N LEU A 186 2.13 8.91 12.86
CA LEU A 186 3.02 8.81 11.69
C LEU A 186 3.22 10.16 10.99
N GLY A 187 2.27 11.09 11.13
CA GLY A 187 2.35 12.45 10.60
C GLY A 187 3.10 13.43 11.50
N GLY A 188 3.59 12.99 12.67
CA GLY A 188 4.27 13.85 13.64
C GLY A 188 3.36 14.80 14.41
N GLN A 189 2.04 14.54 14.44
CA GLN A 189 1.02 15.39 15.07
C GLN A 189 0.61 14.90 16.47
N TYR A 190 1.43 14.06 17.11
CA TYR A 190 1.13 13.50 18.42
C TYR A 190 1.92 14.25 19.50
N GLY A 191 1.24 15.03 20.34
CA GLY A 191 1.86 15.77 21.44
C GLY A 191 1.66 17.29 21.44
N ASP A 192 0.85 17.84 20.54
CA ASP A 192 0.36 19.22 20.60
C ASP A 192 -0.92 19.34 21.44
#